data_AF-A0A9X5XBD9-F1
#
_entry.id   AF-A0A9X5XBD9-F1
#
_cell.length_a   1.000
_cell.length_b   1.000
_cell.length_c   1.000
_cell.angle_alpha   90.00
_cell.angle_beta   90.00
_cell.angle_gamma   90.00
#
_symmetry.space_group_name_H-M   'P 1'
#
loop_
_entity.id
_entity.type
_entity.pdbx_description
1 polymer ?
#
loop_
_entity_poly.entity_id
_entity_poly.type
_entity_poly.pdbx_seq_one_letter_code
_entity_poly.pdbx_strand_id
1 'polypeptide(L)'
;VKLTPGTPSGSSVPFSVKATVTYKGKSKPLAYDSKLTVVRRAKDGAALVGWKASVVHPDLQDGDHLVTGPAGTPPVTALDRDGGEITTAKYPSLGTVLDGLREKYGKIVGGKAGIELRVVRKAATKGTQKTPDKTLVTLSEGTPGTVKTTLSPTLQADAEQQVAKKDRASVVLMRPSTGEILAVANTSHGFNTAFQGSLAPGSTMKVITSSLLIDKGLASADKQHPCPKYVTYGGRK
;
A
#
# COMPACT_ATOMS: atom_id res chain seq x y z
N VAL A 1 -4.40 29.14 -2.62
CA VAL A 1 -3.36 28.14 -2.96
C VAL A 1 -2.18 28.87 -3.57
N LYS A 2 -0.95 28.54 -3.20
CA LYS A 2 0.30 29.07 -3.74
C LYS A 2 1.09 27.91 -4.33
N LEU A 3 1.54 28.07 -5.58
CA LEU A 3 2.41 27.12 -6.28
C LEU A 3 3.79 27.75 -6.42
N THR A 4 4.84 27.00 -6.12
CA THR A 4 6.23 27.42 -6.28
C THR A 4 6.93 26.45 -7.22
N PRO A 5 7.33 26.87 -8.43
CA PRO A 5 8.09 26.01 -9.35
C PRO A 5 9.45 25.60 -8.75
N GLY A 6 9.85 24.35 -8.96
CA GLY A 6 11.20 23.87 -8.72
C GLY A 6 12.02 23.79 -10.01
N THR A 7 13.27 23.34 -9.90
CA THR A 7 14.18 23.22 -11.05
C THR A 7 13.74 22.11 -12.01
N PRO A 8 13.45 22.41 -13.29
CA PRO A 8 13.13 21.39 -14.28
C PRO A 8 14.29 20.45 -14.58
N SER A 9 13.98 19.18 -14.90
CA SER A 9 14.95 18.18 -15.37
C SER A 9 14.34 17.37 -16.51
N GLY A 10 14.91 17.50 -17.71
CA GLY A 10 14.33 16.92 -18.93
C GLY A 10 12.90 17.42 -19.16
N SER A 11 11.95 16.49 -19.25
CA SER A 11 10.51 16.79 -19.37
C SER A 11 9.80 16.97 -18.02
N SER A 12 10.48 16.76 -16.89
CA SER A 12 9.89 16.84 -15.56
C SER A 12 10.01 18.23 -14.96
N VAL A 13 8.90 18.79 -14.46
CA VAL A 13 8.85 20.08 -13.78
C VAL A 13 8.29 19.86 -12.37
N PRO A 14 9.15 19.78 -11.33
CA PRO A 14 8.68 19.71 -9.95
C PRO A 14 8.11 21.06 -9.50
N PHE A 15 7.20 21.05 -8.55
CA PHE A 15 6.67 22.24 -7.89
C PHE A 15 6.15 21.93 -6.49
N SER A 16 6.21 22.90 -5.60
CA SER A 16 5.63 22.80 -4.25
C SER A 16 4.28 23.50 -4.19
N VAL A 17 3.36 22.95 -3.41
CA VAL A 17 2.03 23.50 -3.14
C VAL A 17 1.95 23.92 -1.68
N LYS A 18 1.48 25.13 -1.43
CA LYS A 18 1.00 25.59 -0.12
C LYS A 18 -0.46 26.00 -0.25
N ALA A 19 -1.33 25.35 0.50
CA ALA A 19 -2.77 25.58 0.48
C ALA A 19 -3.32 25.68 1.91
N THR A 20 -4.54 26.16 2.01
CA THR A 20 -5.33 26.14 3.23
C THR A 20 -6.62 25.42 2.92
N VAL A 21 -6.93 24.38 3.68
CA VAL A 21 -8.17 23.62 3.54
C VAL A 21 -9.18 24.18 4.54
N THR A 22 -10.33 24.64 4.06
CA THR A 22 -11.39 25.21 4.88
C THR A 22 -12.68 24.39 4.76
N TYR A 23 -13.35 24.16 5.88
CA TYR A 23 -14.66 23.50 5.91
C TYR A 23 -15.45 23.92 7.16
N LYS A 24 -16.65 24.48 6.97
CA LYS A 24 -17.57 24.90 8.05
C LYS A 24 -16.87 25.62 9.22
N GLY A 25 -16.04 26.63 8.90
CA GLY A 25 -15.32 27.44 9.90
C GLY A 25 -14.06 26.79 10.49
N LYS A 26 -13.71 25.56 10.11
CA LYS A 26 -12.41 24.94 10.42
C LYS A 26 -11.42 25.19 9.29
N SER A 27 -10.15 25.39 9.64
CA SER A 27 -9.08 25.68 8.68
C SER A 27 -7.78 25.01 9.10
N LYS A 28 -7.08 24.38 8.15
CA LYS A 28 -5.74 23.83 8.36
C LYS A 28 -4.83 24.10 7.16
N PRO A 29 -3.53 24.34 7.38
CA PRO A 29 -2.57 24.41 6.28
C PRO A 29 -2.36 23.01 5.67
N LEU A 30 -2.11 22.98 4.37
CA LEU A 30 -1.70 21.81 3.60
C LEU A 30 -0.48 22.18 2.77
N ALA A 31 0.58 21.39 2.85
CA ALA A 31 1.76 21.57 2.01
C ALA A 31 2.21 20.20 1.48
N TYR A 32 2.58 20.16 0.21
CA TYR A 32 3.08 18.96 -0.45
C TYR A 32 3.86 19.34 -1.71
N ASP A 33 4.72 18.44 -2.16
CA ASP A 33 5.41 18.55 -3.44
C ASP A 33 4.69 17.71 -4.50
N SER A 34 4.72 18.19 -5.73
CA SER A 34 4.17 17.50 -6.89
C SER A 34 5.08 17.73 -8.10
N LYS A 35 4.76 17.07 -9.22
CA LYS A 35 5.46 17.26 -10.47
C LYS A 35 4.51 17.10 -11.64
N LEU A 36 4.77 17.85 -12.70
CA LEU A 36 4.16 17.64 -14.00
C LEU A 36 5.22 17.19 -15.01
N THR A 37 4.77 16.51 -16.06
CA THR A 37 5.61 16.17 -17.21
C THR A 37 5.14 16.98 -18.40
N VAL A 38 6.08 17.54 -19.16
CA VAL A 38 5.79 18.24 -20.41
C VAL A 38 5.85 17.23 -21.57
N VAL A 39 4.80 17.19 -22.37
CA VAL A 39 4.70 16.37 -23.59
C VAL A 39 4.54 17.28 -24.81
N ARG A 40 4.96 16.80 -25.98
CA ARG A 40 4.79 17.51 -27.24
C ARG A 40 3.56 16.97 -27.96
N ARG A 41 2.64 17.85 -28.33
CA ARG A 41 1.46 17.47 -29.10
C ARG A 41 1.89 17.03 -30.50
N ALA A 42 1.42 15.87 -30.95
CA ALA A 42 1.86 15.27 -32.21
C ALA A 42 1.60 16.14 -33.46
N LYS A 43 0.52 16.94 -33.46
CA LYS A 43 0.11 17.72 -34.64
C LYS A 43 0.97 18.96 -34.92
N ASP A 44 1.46 19.63 -33.88
CA ASP A 44 2.04 20.98 -33.97
C ASP A 44 3.26 21.18 -33.06
N GLY A 45 3.68 20.16 -32.31
CA GLY A 45 4.80 20.25 -31.38
C GLY A 45 4.54 21.14 -30.15
N ALA A 46 3.29 21.59 -29.92
CA ALA A 46 2.97 22.43 -28.77
C ALA A 46 3.31 21.71 -27.47
N ALA A 47 3.95 22.42 -26.54
CA ALA A 47 4.22 21.91 -25.20
C ALA A 47 2.91 21.85 -24.41
N LEU A 48 2.58 20.67 -23.89
CA LEU A 48 1.42 20.43 -23.06
C LEU A 48 1.82 19.76 -21.76
N VAL A 49 0.96 19.88 -20.75
CA VAL A 49 1.07 19.05 -19.56
C VAL A 49 0.60 17.64 -19.93
N GLY A 50 1.47 16.66 -19.73
CA GLY A 50 1.14 15.24 -19.72
C GLY A 50 0.27 14.94 -18.50
N TRP A 51 -1.02 15.25 -18.62
CA TRP A 51 -1.98 15.26 -17.52
C TRP A 51 -2.13 13.88 -16.88
N LYS A 52 -2.08 13.86 -15.55
CA LYS A 52 -2.39 12.72 -14.67
C LYS A 52 -2.98 13.26 -13.37
N ALA A 53 -3.81 12.48 -12.67
CA ALA A 53 -4.34 12.90 -11.37
C ALA A 53 -3.22 13.26 -10.36
N SER A 54 -2.06 12.59 -10.46
CA SER A 54 -0.88 12.85 -9.63
C SER A 54 -0.32 14.28 -9.75
N VAL A 55 -0.65 15.01 -10.83
CA VAL A 55 -0.28 16.43 -10.98
C VAL A 55 -0.98 17.27 -9.90
N VAL A 56 -2.24 16.97 -9.59
CA VAL A 56 -3.03 17.69 -8.57
C VAL A 56 -2.50 17.39 -7.17
N HIS A 57 -2.26 16.12 -6.87
CA HIS A 57 -1.69 15.66 -5.60
C HIS A 57 -0.95 14.33 -5.81
N PRO A 58 0.28 14.14 -5.28
CA PRO A 58 1.11 12.97 -5.58
C PRO A 58 0.48 11.62 -5.23
N ASP A 59 -0.41 11.60 -4.22
CA ASP A 59 -1.12 10.37 -3.81
C ASP A 59 -2.33 10.01 -4.67
N LEU A 60 -2.76 10.86 -5.61
CA LEU A 60 -3.94 10.59 -6.44
C LEU A 60 -3.61 9.65 -7.61
N GLN A 61 -4.51 8.68 -7.82
CA GLN A 61 -4.57 7.85 -9.03
C GLN A 61 -5.76 8.27 -9.91
N ASP A 62 -5.73 7.90 -11.19
CA ASP A 62 -6.82 8.24 -12.11
C ASP A 62 -8.13 7.56 -11.66
N GLY A 63 -9.15 8.41 -11.44
CA GLY A 63 -10.46 8.04 -10.90
C GLY A 63 -10.64 8.33 -9.40
N ASP A 64 -9.59 8.72 -8.67
CA ASP A 64 -9.69 9.12 -7.28
C ASP A 64 -10.31 10.52 -7.13
N HIS A 65 -10.92 10.79 -5.97
CA HIS A 65 -11.53 12.08 -5.65
C HIS A 65 -10.98 12.67 -4.36
N LEU A 66 -10.81 14.00 -4.31
CA LEU A 66 -10.56 14.73 -3.08
C LEU A 66 -11.89 15.12 -2.44
N VAL A 67 -12.11 14.74 -1.19
CA VAL A 67 -13.34 15.04 -0.45
C VAL A 67 -12.99 15.69 0.89
N THR A 68 -13.64 16.81 1.20
CA THR A 68 -13.57 17.45 2.53
C THR A 68 -14.93 17.40 3.21
N GLY A 69 -14.96 16.94 4.45
CA GLY A 69 -16.18 16.89 5.26
C GLY A 69 -16.02 15.99 6.48
N PRO A 70 -17.13 15.64 7.17
CA PRO A 70 -17.09 14.58 8.17
C PRO A 70 -16.45 13.35 7.56
N ALA A 71 -15.40 12.83 8.18
CA ALA A 71 -14.77 11.60 7.76
C ALA A 71 -15.85 10.52 7.78
N GLY A 72 -16.29 10.02 6.63
CA GLY A 72 -17.35 9.00 6.58
C GLY A 72 -17.02 7.73 7.37
N THR A 73 -15.75 7.58 7.77
CA THR A 73 -15.23 6.52 8.63
C THR A 73 -14.40 7.14 9.77
N PRO A 74 -14.77 6.93 11.05
CA PRO A 74 -13.99 7.39 12.20
C PRO A 74 -12.53 6.92 12.17
N PRO A 75 -11.60 7.66 12.81
CA PRO A 75 -10.22 7.19 12.97
C PRO A 75 -10.17 5.93 13.85
N VAL A 76 -9.06 5.19 13.76
CA VAL A 76 -8.81 4.02 14.61
C VAL A 76 -7.45 4.14 15.28
N THR A 77 -7.40 3.77 16.56
CA THR A 77 -6.16 3.48 17.27
C THR A 77 -5.88 1.98 17.12
N ALA A 78 -4.87 1.63 16.33
CA ALA A 78 -4.45 0.25 16.16
C ALA A 78 -3.50 -0.15 17.29
N LEU A 79 -3.77 -1.28 17.93
CA LEU A 79 -2.91 -1.85 18.96
C LEU A 79 -2.22 -3.12 18.46
N ASP A 80 -0.99 -3.32 18.87
CA ASP A 80 -0.28 -4.59 18.72
C ASP A 80 -0.87 -5.66 19.66
N ARG A 81 -0.36 -6.89 19.54
CA ARG A 81 -0.85 -8.02 20.33
C ARG A 81 -0.67 -7.83 21.84
N ASP A 82 0.31 -7.01 22.25
CA ASP A 82 0.68 -6.72 23.63
C ASP A 82 -0.03 -5.45 24.17
N GLY A 83 -0.79 -4.76 23.32
CA GLY A 83 -1.58 -3.57 23.67
C GLY A 83 -0.86 -2.24 23.41
N GLY A 84 0.34 -2.25 22.83
CA GLY A 84 1.05 -1.05 22.43
C GLY A 84 0.45 -0.41 21.17
N GLU A 85 0.46 0.91 21.08
CA GLU A 85 -0.05 1.62 19.90
C GLU A 85 0.88 1.45 18.69
N ILE A 86 0.27 1.18 17.54
CA ILE A 86 0.94 1.07 16.24
C ILE A 86 0.76 2.39 15.48
N THR A 87 1.88 3.08 15.21
CA THR A 87 1.90 4.33 14.45
C THR A 87 2.85 4.24 13.26
N THR A 88 2.64 5.05 12.23
CA THR A 88 3.58 5.17 11.09
C THR A 88 4.90 5.83 11.47
N ALA A 89 4.95 6.58 12.56
CA ALA A 89 6.20 7.13 13.09
C ALA A 89 7.11 6.01 13.63
N LYS A 90 6.52 4.99 14.27
CA LYS A 90 7.23 3.83 14.79
C LYS A 90 7.45 2.75 13.72
N TYR A 91 6.46 2.55 12.85
CA TYR A 91 6.45 1.52 11.81
C TYR A 91 6.05 2.11 10.44
N PRO A 92 6.97 2.79 9.74
CA PRO A 92 6.66 3.49 8.48
C PRO A 92 6.03 2.64 7.38
N SER A 93 6.26 1.33 7.34
CA SER A 93 5.69 0.46 6.30
C SER A 93 4.19 0.17 6.50
N LEU A 94 3.66 0.38 7.71
CA LEU A 94 2.29 0.02 8.06
C LEU A 94 1.22 1.05 7.65
N GLY A 95 1.58 2.17 7.01
CA GLY A 95 0.61 3.22 6.66
C GLY A 95 -0.65 2.70 5.93
N THR A 96 -0.45 1.89 4.89
CA THR A 96 -1.55 1.27 4.12
C THR A 96 -2.36 0.26 4.95
N VAL A 97 -1.73 -0.41 5.92
CA VAL A 97 -2.39 -1.34 6.83
C VAL A 97 -3.30 -0.57 7.78
N LEU A 98 -2.81 0.54 8.36
CA LEU A 98 -3.60 1.40 9.24
C LEU A 98 -4.79 2.05 8.50
N ASP A 99 -4.58 2.50 7.25
CA ASP A 99 -5.66 2.99 6.39
C ASP A 99 -6.73 1.90 6.15
N GLY A 100 -6.30 0.67 5.86
CA GLY A 100 -7.20 -0.47 5.68
C GLY A 100 -7.96 -0.89 6.95
N LEU A 101 -7.30 -0.83 8.11
CA LEU A 101 -7.96 -1.05 9.40
C LEU A 101 -9.02 0.00 9.65
N ARG A 102 -8.72 1.27 9.38
CA ARG A 102 -9.67 2.36 9.49
C ARG A 102 -10.87 2.12 8.59
N GLU A 103 -10.65 1.86 7.30
CA GLU A 103 -11.72 1.64 6.33
C GLU A 103 -12.65 0.49 6.76
N LYS A 104 -12.07 -0.64 7.18
CA LYS A 104 -12.82 -1.84 7.52
C LYS A 104 -13.52 -1.75 8.88
N TYR A 105 -12.85 -1.21 9.89
CA TYR A 105 -13.31 -1.28 11.29
C TYR A 105 -13.80 0.05 11.86
N GLY A 106 -13.41 1.19 11.30
CA GLY A 106 -13.65 2.51 11.92
C GLY A 106 -15.13 2.80 12.20
N LYS A 107 -16.06 2.26 11.41
CA LYS A 107 -17.52 2.42 11.63
C LYS A 107 -18.08 1.53 12.75
N ILE A 108 -17.39 0.45 13.11
CA ILE A 108 -17.90 -0.57 14.05
C ILE A 108 -17.18 -0.57 15.40
N VAL A 109 -16.01 0.07 15.51
CA VAL A 109 -15.26 0.15 16.78
C VAL A 109 -15.61 1.37 17.63
N GLY A 110 -16.80 1.94 17.44
CA GLY A 110 -17.36 2.97 18.33
C GLY A 110 -16.72 4.36 18.25
N GLY A 111 -15.90 4.63 17.23
CA GLY A 111 -15.29 5.94 17.02
C GLY A 111 -16.29 7.01 16.54
N LYS A 112 -15.92 8.28 16.68
CA LYS A 112 -16.63 9.44 16.12
C LYS A 112 -15.79 10.06 15.02
N ALA A 113 -16.43 10.37 13.89
CA ALA A 113 -15.79 11.01 12.75
C ALA A 113 -15.31 12.44 13.08
N GLY A 114 -14.08 12.74 12.71
CA GLY A 114 -13.58 14.11 12.63
C GLY A 114 -14.00 14.80 11.32
N ILE A 115 -13.41 15.95 11.03
CA ILE A 115 -13.51 16.61 9.71
C ILE A 115 -12.16 16.48 9.04
N GLU A 116 -12.13 15.98 7.81
CA GLU A 116 -10.89 15.65 7.11
C GLU A 116 -10.95 16.02 5.64
N LEU A 117 -9.78 16.30 5.05
CA LEU A 117 -9.54 16.16 3.61
C LEU A 117 -8.95 14.79 3.35
N ARG A 118 -9.56 14.05 2.44
CA ARG A 118 -9.18 12.67 2.10
C ARG A 118 -9.14 12.43 0.59
N VAL A 119 -8.27 11.51 0.19
CA VAL A 119 -8.34 10.82 -1.09
C VAL A 119 -9.33 9.67 -0.96
N VAL A 120 -10.46 9.78 -1.66
CA VAL A 120 -11.41 8.69 -1.84
C VAL A 120 -10.98 7.89 -3.06
N ARG A 121 -10.66 6.62 -2.85
CA ARG A 121 -10.20 5.75 -3.93
C ARG A 121 -11.36 5.34 -4.82
N LYS A 122 -11.12 5.25 -6.13
CA LYS A 122 -12.11 4.66 -7.05
C LYS A 122 -12.52 3.26 -6.59
N ALA A 123 -13.72 2.84 -6.97
CA ALA A 123 -14.19 1.49 -6.68
C ALA A 123 -13.24 0.45 -7.28
N ALA A 124 -13.00 -0.63 -6.54
CA ALA A 124 -12.20 -1.75 -7.02
C ALA A 124 -12.91 -2.44 -8.19
N THR A 125 -12.15 -2.82 -9.22
CA THR A 125 -12.65 -3.72 -10.27
C THR A 125 -12.84 -5.12 -9.70
N LYS A 126 -13.83 -5.84 -10.22
CA LYS A 126 -14.17 -7.20 -9.76
C LYS A 126 -12.92 -8.09 -9.77
N GLY A 127 -12.61 -8.70 -8.62
CA GLY A 127 -11.43 -9.55 -8.44
C GLY A 127 -10.14 -8.83 -8.01
N THR A 128 -10.17 -7.51 -7.83
CA THR A 128 -9.04 -6.74 -7.27
C THR A 128 -9.33 -6.28 -5.84
N GLN A 129 -8.28 -6.22 -5.03
CA GLN A 129 -8.40 -5.66 -3.68
C GLN A 129 -8.52 -4.14 -3.76
N LYS A 130 -9.47 -3.57 -3.02
CA LYS A 130 -9.62 -2.12 -2.90
C LYS A 130 -8.42 -1.52 -2.16
N THR A 131 -7.81 -0.49 -2.73
CA THR A 131 -6.89 0.39 -2.02
C THR A 131 -7.68 1.25 -1.04
N PRO A 132 -7.25 1.37 0.23
CA PRO A 132 -7.99 2.17 1.18
C PRO A 132 -7.92 3.67 0.90
N ASP A 133 -8.97 4.37 1.33
CA ASP A 133 -9.02 5.84 1.35
C ASP A 133 -7.87 6.38 2.23
N LYS A 134 -7.22 7.46 1.79
CA LYS A 134 -6.09 8.06 2.50
C LYS A 134 -6.47 9.41 3.08
N THR A 135 -6.20 9.63 4.36
CA THR A 135 -6.35 10.95 4.98
C THR A 135 -5.17 11.84 4.62
N LEU A 136 -5.43 13.05 4.13
CA LEU A 136 -4.39 14.04 3.80
C LEU A 136 -4.23 15.08 4.91
N VAL A 137 -5.34 15.56 5.48
CA VAL A 137 -5.34 16.58 6.55
C VAL A 137 -6.54 16.37 7.46
N THR A 138 -6.32 16.44 8.78
CA THR A 138 -7.38 16.48 9.79
C THR A 138 -7.68 17.92 10.21
N LEU A 139 -8.88 18.40 9.86
CA LEU A 139 -9.37 19.74 10.20
C LEU A 139 -9.97 19.81 11.62
N SER A 140 -10.60 18.72 12.06
CA SER A 140 -11.11 18.54 13.41
C SER A 140 -10.93 17.09 13.79
N GLU A 141 -10.37 16.84 14.97
CA GLU A 141 -10.16 15.48 15.46
C GLU A 141 -11.49 14.77 15.68
N GLY A 142 -11.52 13.49 15.32
CA GLY A 142 -12.56 12.56 15.73
C GLY A 142 -12.20 11.90 17.07
N THR A 143 -13.08 11.03 17.56
CA THR A 143 -12.72 10.12 18.66
C THR A 143 -12.38 8.77 18.05
N PRO A 144 -11.15 8.26 18.18
CA PRO A 144 -10.79 6.98 17.59
C PRO A 144 -11.49 5.83 18.33
N GLY A 145 -11.90 4.82 17.57
CA GLY A 145 -12.18 3.50 18.13
C GLY A 145 -10.92 2.66 18.18
N THR A 146 -10.89 1.63 19.03
CA THR A 146 -9.69 0.79 19.20
C THR A 146 -9.80 -0.50 18.37
N VAL A 147 -8.74 -0.84 17.64
CA VAL A 147 -8.61 -2.11 16.91
C VAL A 147 -7.38 -2.84 17.43
N LYS A 148 -7.57 -3.99 18.08
CA LYS A 148 -6.45 -4.85 18.45
C LYS A 148 -6.06 -5.74 17.27
N THR A 149 -4.76 -5.78 16.96
CA THR A 149 -4.18 -6.60 15.91
C THR A 149 -3.40 -7.78 16.49
N THR A 150 -2.92 -8.67 15.62
CA THR A 150 -2.05 -9.80 15.98
C THR A 150 -0.57 -9.49 15.83
N LEU A 151 -0.25 -8.28 15.34
CA LEU A 151 1.12 -7.85 15.06
C LEU A 151 1.94 -7.88 16.35
N SER A 152 3.12 -8.48 16.26
CA SER A 152 4.11 -8.52 17.34
C SER A 152 5.06 -7.33 17.17
N PRO A 153 5.24 -6.50 18.19
CA PRO A 153 6.04 -5.27 18.07
C PRO A 153 7.51 -5.57 17.77
N THR A 154 8.05 -6.68 18.29
CA THR A 154 9.43 -7.12 18.04
C THR A 154 9.60 -7.64 16.62
N LEU A 155 8.75 -8.58 16.18
CA LEU A 155 8.81 -9.12 14.82
C LEU A 155 8.53 -8.06 13.76
N GLN A 156 7.66 -7.09 14.06
CA GLN A 156 7.36 -5.99 13.15
C GLN A 156 8.57 -5.07 12.96
N ALA A 157 9.27 -4.72 14.05
CA ALA A 157 10.50 -3.92 13.97
C ALA A 157 11.58 -4.65 13.17
N ASP A 158 11.78 -5.94 13.42
CA ASP A 158 12.74 -6.76 12.70
C ASP A 158 12.38 -6.88 11.21
N ALA A 159 11.10 -7.10 10.89
CA ALA A 159 10.60 -7.18 9.53
C ALA A 159 10.91 -5.90 8.73
N GLU A 160 10.64 -4.72 9.29
CA GLU A 160 10.96 -3.45 8.65
C GLU A 160 12.47 -3.27 8.47
N GLN A 161 13.26 -3.61 9.48
CA GLN A 161 14.72 -3.54 9.40
C GLN A 161 15.28 -4.43 8.28
N GLN A 162 14.77 -5.65 8.10
CA GLN A 162 15.27 -6.55 7.05
C GLN A 162 14.83 -6.11 5.66
N VAL A 163 13.58 -5.68 5.52
CA VAL A 163 13.04 -5.20 4.24
C VAL A 163 13.77 -3.94 3.78
N ALA A 164 14.14 -3.04 4.70
CA ALA A 164 14.88 -1.82 4.37
C ALA A 164 16.29 -2.06 3.77
N LYS A 165 16.86 -3.27 3.92
CA LYS A 165 18.18 -3.62 3.39
C LYS A 165 18.19 -3.98 1.91
N LYS A 166 17.02 -4.10 1.27
CA LYS A 166 16.88 -4.62 -0.09
C LYS A 166 15.86 -3.79 -0.84
N ASP A 167 16.15 -3.46 -2.09
CA ASP A 167 15.15 -2.84 -2.96
C ASP A 167 14.03 -3.82 -3.30
N ARG A 168 12.80 -3.30 -3.38
CA ARG A 168 11.60 -4.06 -3.80
C ARG A 168 11.36 -5.33 -2.97
N ALA A 169 11.63 -5.26 -1.68
CA ALA A 169 11.40 -6.36 -0.75
C ALA A 169 10.05 -6.23 -0.04
N SER A 170 9.51 -7.38 0.34
CA SER A 170 8.33 -7.51 1.19
C SER A 170 8.41 -8.78 2.01
N VAL A 171 7.85 -8.76 3.21
CA VAL A 171 7.80 -9.89 4.11
C VAL A 171 6.45 -9.94 4.81
N VAL A 172 5.92 -11.16 4.99
CA VAL A 172 4.78 -11.46 5.85
C VAL A 172 5.22 -12.59 6.76
N LEU A 173 5.09 -12.39 8.07
CA LEU A 173 5.33 -13.41 9.08
C LEU A 173 3.97 -13.86 9.60
N MET A 174 3.69 -15.16 9.50
CA MET A 174 2.44 -15.75 10.00
C MET A 174 2.71 -16.89 10.98
N ARG A 175 1.81 -17.07 11.95
CA ARG A 175 1.75 -18.26 12.81
C ARG A 175 0.90 -19.32 12.09
N PRO A 176 1.48 -20.42 11.56
CA PRO A 176 0.71 -21.37 10.75
C PRO A 176 -0.45 -22.03 11.51
N SER A 177 -0.28 -22.31 12.80
CA SER A 177 -1.29 -22.99 13.61
C SER A 177 -2.57 -22.19 13.87
N THR A 178 -2.52 -20.86 13.75
CA THR A 178 -3.66 -19.97 14.02
C THR A 178 -4.02 -19.07 12.84
N GLY A 179 -3.13 -18.94 11.86
CA GLY A 179 -3.25 -17.97 10.78
C GLY A 179 -2.98 -16.51 11.20
N GLU A 180 -2.55 -16.26 12.45
CA GLU A 180 -2.21 -14.90 12.90
C GLU A 180 -1.09 -14.31 12.05
N ILE A 181 -1.27 -13.08 11.57
CA ILE A 181 -0.19 -12.31 10.96
C ILE A 181 0.58 -11.60 12.08
N LEU A 182 1.84 -11.97 12.26
CA LEU A 182 2.70 -11.47 13.34
C LEU A 182 3.50 -10.24 12.91
N ALA A 183 3.83 -10.12 11.62
CA ALA A 183 4.46 -8.93 11.08
C ALA A 183 4.24 -8.83 9.57
N VAL A 184 4.21 -7.61 9.06
CA VAL A 184 4.12 -7.32 7.63
C VAL A 184 4.93 -6.07 7.32
N ALA A 185 5.84 -6.15 6.34
CA ALA A 185 6.61 -4.99 5.92
C ALA A 185 6.91 -5.07 4.42
N ASN A 186 7.04 -3.92 3.78
CA ASN A 186 7.44 -3.80 2.39
C ASN A 186 8.14 -2.45 2.16
N THR A 187 9.02 -2.36 1.15
CA THR A 187 9.78 -1.14 0.87
C THR A 187 8.94 -0.02 0.26
N SER A 188 7.75 -0.31 -0.26
CA SER A 188 6.90 0.66 -0.95
C SER A 188 5.95 1.33 0.04
N HIS A 189 6.03 2.66 0.15
CA HIS A 189 5.17 3.44 1.03
C HIS A 189 3.72 3.59 0.51
N GLY A 190 3.45 3.23 -0.76
CA GLY A 190 2.14 3.42 -1.38
C GLY A 190 1.38 2.13 -1.65
N PHE A 191 2.01 1.18 -2.34
CA PHE A 191 1.41 -0.11 -2.66
C PHE A 191 1.94 -1.17 -1.70
N ASN A 192 1.05 -1.82 -0.95
CA ASN A 192 1.43 -2.88 -0.04
C ASN A 192 1.69 -4.17 -0.82
N THR A 193 2.92 -4.34 -1.29
CA THR A 193 3.31 -5.55 -2.05
C THR A 193 3.17 -6.83 -1.22
N ALA A 194 3.26 -6.74 0.11
CA ALA A 194 3.20 -7.89 0.98
C ALA A 194 1.80 -8.53 1.02
N PHE A 195 0.74 -7.73 0.98
CA PHE A 195 -0.65 -8.23 0.97
C PHE A 195 -1.33 -8.17 -0.39
N GLN A 196 -0.99 -7.19 -1.21
CA GLN A 196 -1.71 -6.90 -2.45
C GLN A 196 -0.92 -7.32 -3.69
N GLY A 197 0.37 -7.65 -3.54
CA GLY A 197 1.24 -8.03 -4.65
C GLY A 197 0.87 -9.37 -5.26
N SER A 198 0.65 -9.40 -6.57
CA SER A 198 0.57 -10.63 -7.35
C SER A 198 1.88 -10.82 -8.12
N LEU A 199 2.84 -11.50 -7.49
CA LEU A 199 4.16 -11.78 -8.05
C LEU A 199 4.28 -13.26 -8.44
N ALA A 200 5.14 -13.56 -9.40
CA ALA A 200 5.47 -14.95 -9.71
C ALA A 200 6.08 -15.60 -8.45
N PRO A 201 5.54 -16.76 -7.98
CA PRO A 201 6.01 -17.39 -6.75
C PRO A 201 7.47 -17.85 -6.83
N GLY A 202 8.00 -18.05 -8.05
CA GLY A 202 9.38 -18.47 -8.25
C GLY A 202 9.66 -19.82 -7.60
N SER A 203 10.83 -19.98 -6.96
CA SER A 203 11.21 -21.25 -6.33
C SER A 203 10.31 -21.68 -5.17
N THR A 204 9.52 -20.79 -4.56
CA THR A 204 8.59 -21.19 -3.48
C THR A 204 7.49 -22.11 -4.01
N MET A 205 7.11 -21.96 -5.29
CA MET A 205 6.15 -22.84 -5.96
C MET A 205 6.62 -24.29 -6.00
N LYS A 206 7.93 -24.55 -5.93
CA LYS A 206 8.46 -25.92 -5.88
C LYS A 206 7.93 -26.69 -4.68
N VAL A 207 7.70 -26.04 -3.54
CA VAL A 207 7.11 -26.70 -2.37
C VAL A 207 5.71 -27.21 -2.70
N ILE A 208 4.87 -26.35 -3.32
CA ILE A 208 3.51 -26.71 -3.71
C ILE A 208 3.50 -27.82 -4.77
N THR A 209 4.31 -27.68 -5.82
CA THR A 209 4.38 -28.68 -6.89
C THR A 209 4.90 -30.02 -6.37
N SER A 210 5.93 -30.02 -5.52
CA SER A 210 6.44 -31.26 -4.92
C SER A 210 5.41 -31.92 -4.01
N SER A 211 4.72 -31.17 -3.16
CA SER A 211 3.63 -31.69 -2.33
C SER A 211 2.53 -32.33 -3.19
N LEU A 212 2.11 -31.67 -4.28
CA LEU A 212 1.13 -32.24 -5.21
C LEU A 212 1.61 -33.56 -5.82
N LEU A 213 2.86 -33.64 -6.28
CA LEU A 213 3.40 -34.87 -6.88
C LEU A 213 3.46 -36.01 -5.86
N ILE A 214 3.84 -35.72 -4.62
CA ILE A 214 3.86 -36.69 -3.52
C ILE A 214 2.44 -37.16 -3.19
N ASP A 215 1.50 -36.23 -3.03
CA ASP A 215 0.09 -36.54 -2.73
C ASP A 215 -0.58 -37.38 -3.83
N LYS A 216 -0.13 -37.22 -5.08
CA LYS A 216 -0.60 -38.03 -6.22
C LYS A 216 0.18 -39.34 -6.40
N GLY A 217 1.13 -39.65 -5.53
CA GLY A 217 1.97 -40.84 -5.64
C GLY A 217 2.93 -40.84 -6.83
N LEU A 218 3.12 -39.69 -7.47
CA LEU A 218 4.01 -39.51 -8.64
C LEU A 218 5.46 -39.22 -8.23
N ALA A 219 5.67 -38.79 -6.98
CA ALA A 219 6.98 -38.62 -6.36
C ALA A 219 6.97 -39.13 -4.92
N SER A 220 8.14 -39.30 -4.32
CA SER A 220 8.31 -39.61 -2.90
C SER A 220 9.57 -38.93 -2.38
N ALA A 221 9.57 -38.52 -1.12
CA ALA A 221 10.73 -37.94 -0.46
C ALA A 221 11.92 -38.91 -0.41
N ASP A 222 11.65 -40.21 -0.36
CA ASP A 222 12.65 -41.27 -0.24
C ASP A 222 13.01 -41.90 -1.58
N LYS A 223 12.51 -41.33 -2.69
CA LYS A 223 12.80 -41.81 -4.05
C LYS A 223 13.59 -40.77 -4.81
N GLN A 224 14.65 -41.22 -5.48
CA GLN A 224 15.37 -40.39 -6.43
C GLN A 224 14.43 -40.04 -7.58
N HIS A 225 14.16 -38.75 -7.76
CA HIS A 225 13.47 -38.27 -8.94
C HIS A 225 14.42 -38.33 -10.14
N PRO A 226 14.01 -38.88 -11.29
CA PRO A 226 14.83 -38.81 -12.49
C PRO A 226 14.98 -37.34 -12.89
N CYS A 227 16.21 -36.84 -12.79
CA CYS A 227 16.61 -35.50 -13.26
C CYS A 227 17.71 -35.64 -14.33
N PRO A 228 17.45 -36.37 -15.43
CA PRO A 228 18.47 -36.55 -16.46
C PRO A 228 18.79 -35.20 -17.11
N LYS A 229 20.06 -35.02 -17.51
CA LYS A 229 20.51 -33.82 -18.22
C LYS A 229 19.78 -33.62 -19.57
N TYR A 230 19.34 -34.72 -20.17
CA TYR A 230 18.59 -34.75 -21.42
C TYR A 230 17.40 -35.71 -21.27
N VAL A 231 16.24 -35.33 -21.81
CA VAL A 231 15.08 -36.20 -21.89
C VAL A 231 14.60 -36.21 -23.34
N THR A 232 14.40 -37.39 -23.91
CA THR A 232 13.90 -37.50 -25.27
C THR A 232 12.37 -37.44 -25.25
N TYR A 233 11.80 -36.43 -25.88
CA TYR A 233 10.35 -36.30 -26.07
C TYR A 233 10.06 -36.03 -27.55
N GLY A 234 9.18 -36.82 -28.17
CA GLY A 234 8.83 -36.66 -29.59
C GLY A 234 10.00 -36.84 -30.57
N GLY A 235 10.98 -37.71 -30.24
CA GLY A 235 12.12 -38.03 -31.13
C GLY A 235 13.26 -37.01 -31.14
N ARG A 236 13.26 -36.01 -30.25
CA ARG A 236 14.37 -35.07 -30.07
C ARG A 236 14.89 -35.13 -28.63
N LYS A 237 16.23 -35.14 -28.50
CA LYS A 237 16.96 -35.12 -27.23
C LYS A 237 17.06 -33.71 -26.66
#